data_AF-A0A503I1Z1-F1
#
_entry.id   AF-A0A503I1Z1-F1
#
_cell.length_a   1.000
_cell.length_b   1.000
_cell.length_c   1.000
_cell.angle_alpha   90.00
_cell.angle_beta   90.00
_cell.angle_gamma   90.00
#
_symmetry.space_group_name_H-M   'P 1'
#
loop_
_entity.id
_entity.type
_entity.pdbx_description
1 polymer ?
#
loop_
_entity_poly.entity_id
_entity_poly.type
_entity_poly.pdbx_seq_one_letter_code
_entity_poly.pdbx_strand_id
1 'polypeptide(L)'
;MTAAELQQATKALAAMFSCFPQSALTDVEMQMRGYLGAVRDAELADLKAAVQRFVRGEVKSGNAQFCPSSAQLCIEVRERKTMRELMARRAVQAPANQVTG
;
A
#
# COMPACT_ATOMS: atom_id res chain seq x y z
N MET A 1 3.05 -5.07 12.71
CA MET A 1 2.50 -6.24 11.98
C MET A 1 2.80 -7.52 12.75
N THR A 2 1.85 -8.45 12.81
CA THR A 2 2.06 -9.83 13.27
C THR A 2 2.85 -10.65 12.24
N ALA A 3 3.29 -11.86 12.60
CA ALA A 3 3.98 -12.76 11.66
C ALA A 3 3.11 -13.12 10.44
N ALA A 4 1.82 -13.37 10.65
CA ALA A 4 0.88 -13.66 9.56
C ALA A 4 0.67 -12.44 8.64
N GLU A 5 0.59 -11.24 9.22
CA GLU A 5 0.52 -10.01 8.44
C GLU A 5 1.80 -9.74 7.66
N LEU A 6 2.96 -10.01 8.25
CA LEU A 6 4.25 -9.88 7.58
C LEU A 6 4.33 -10.80 6.35
N GLN A 7 3.91 -12.06 6.48
CA GLN A 7 3.85 -12.97 5.34
C GLN A 7 2.94 -12.44 4.22
N GLN A 8 1.80 -11.83 4.58
CA GLN A 8 0.89 -11.23 3.61
C GLN A 8 1.46 -9.96 2.99
N ALA A 9 2.18 -9.14 3.76
CA ALA A 9 2.89 -7.96 3.28
C ALA A 9 3.97 -8.36 2.25
N THR A 10 4.79 -9.37 2.57
CA THR A 10 5.79 -9.93 1.65
C THR A 10 5.15 -10.41 0.35
N LYS A 11 4.03 -11.14 0.43
CA LYS A 11 3.29 -11.59 -0.77
C LYS A 11 2.79 -10.42 -1.62
N ALA A 12 2.25 -9.38 -1.01
CA ALA A 12 1.77 -8.20 -1.72
C ALA A 12 2.92 -7.45 -2.42
N LEU A 13 4.05 -7.25 -1.74
CA LEU A 13 5.24 -6.63 -2.31
C LEU A 13 5.83 -7.46 -3.45
N ALA A 14 5.91 -8.78 -3.29
CA ALA A 14 6.39 -9.66 -4.36
C ALA A 14 5.49 -9.58 -5.61
N ALA A 15 4.17 -9.52 -5.42
CA ALA A 15 3.24 -9.30 -6.53
C ALA A 15 3.48 -7.95 -7.22
N MET A 16 3.68 -6.88 -6.45
CA MET A 16 4.04 -5.56 -7.00
C MET A 16 5.32 -5.64 -7.83
N PHE A 17 6.39 -6.25 -7.31
CA PHE A 17 7.67 -6.36 -8.02
C PHE A 17 7.55 -7.14 -9.32
N SER A 18 6.66 -8.15 -9.38
CA SER A 18 6.42 -8.91 -10.61
C SER A 18 5.75 -8.10 -11.74
N CYS A 19 5.16 -6.93 -11.43
CA CYS A 19 4.58 -6.04 -12.41
C CYS A 19 5.60 -5.09 -13.07
N PHE A 20 6.85 -5.09 -12.61
CA PHE A 20 7.89 -4.18 -13.11
C PHE A 20 9.13 -4.95 -13.56
N PRO A 21 9.86 -4.46 -14.58
CA PRO A 21 11.14 -5.04 -14.96
C PRO A 21 12.10 -5.06 -13.76
N GLN A 22 12.64 -6.25 -13.45
CA GLN A 22 13.66 -6.43 -12.42
C GLN A 22 15.05 -6.42 -13.05
N SER A 23 16.01 -5.77 -12.38
CA SER A 23 17.41 -5.87 -12.79
C SER A 23 17.97 -7.24 -12.37
N ALA A 24 18.76 -7.85 -13.25
CA ALA A 24 19.46 -9.11 -12.94
C ALA A 24 20.47 -8.98 -11.79
N LEU A 25 20.88 -7.75 -11.46
CA LEU A 25 21.82 -7.45 -10.37
C LEU A 25 21.13 -7.12 -9.04
N THR A 26 19.79 -7.14 -8.98
CA THR A 26 19.07 -6.80 -7.76
C THR A 26 19.16 -7.93 -6.73
N ASP A 27 19.68 -7.61 -5.55
CA ASP A 27 19.50 -8.45 -4.35
C ASP A 27 18.04 -8.33 -3.88
N VAL A 28 17.24 -9.33 -4.25
CA VAL A 28 15.80 -9.38 -3.98
C VAL A 28 15.51 -9.42 -2.48
N GLU A 29 16.35 -10.09 -1.69
CA GLU A 29 16.15 -10.16 -0.24
C GLU A 29 16.41 -8.82 0.43
N MET A 30 17.51 -8.16 0.06
CA MET A 30 17.85 -6.83 0.58
C MET A 30 16.79 -5.81 0.16
N GLN A 31 16.32 -5.87 -1.09
CA GLN A 31 15.24 -5.02 -1.57
C GLN A 31 13.96 -5.27 -0.76
N MET A 32 13.49 -6.52 -0.63
CA MET A 32 12.30 -6.86 0.13
C MET A 32 12.39 -6.37 1.59
N ARG A 33 13.54 -6.55 2.25
CA ARG A 33 13.80 -6.04 3.60
C ARG A 33 13.67 -4.52 3.67
N GLY A 34 14.19 -3.80 2.69
CA GLY A 34 14.09 -2.34 2.61
C GLY A 34 12.63 -1.86 2.53
N TYR A 35 11.79 -2.50 1.72
CA TYR A 35 10.37 -2.14 1.61
C TYR A 35 9.59 -2.47 2.88
N LEU A 36 9.81 -3.66 3.44
CA LEU A 36 9.18 -4.05 4.71
C LEU A 36 9.58 -3.12 5.86
N GLY A 37 10.85 -2.70 5.92
CA GLY A 37 11.32 -1.71 6.89
C GLY A 37 10.60 -0.37 6.76
N ALA A 38 10.37 0.10 5.53
CA ALA A 38 9.70 1.39 5.27
C ALA A 38 8.21 1.40 5.66
N VAL A 39 7.57 0.24 5.76
CA VAL A 39 6.13 0.10 6.08
C VAL A 39 5.86 -0.66 7.38
N ARG A 40 6.90 -0.90 8.20
CA ARG A 40 6.82 -1.73 9.43
C ARG A 40 5.68 -1.32 10.36
N ASP A 41 5.47 -0.02 10.49
CA ASP A 41 4.52 0.58 11.42
C ASP A 41 3.15 0.89 10.76
N ALA A 42 2.96 0.42 9.52
CA ALA A 42 1.70 0.55 8.79
C ALA A 42 0.74 -0.62 9.05
N GLU A 43 -0.56 -0.36 8.86
CA GLU A 43 -1.56 -1.42 8.84
C GLU A 43 -1.52 -2.19 7.50
N LEU A 44 -1.72 -3.50 7.55
CA LEU A 44 -1.66 -4.36 6.36
C LEU A 44 -2.68 -3.95 5.28
N ALA A 45 -3.86 -3.48 5.69
CA ALA A 45 -4.90 -3.02 4.78
C ALA A 45 -4.43 -1.85 3.91
N ASP A 46 -3.75 -0.87 4.51
CA ASP A 46 -3.24 0.32 3.82
C ASP A 46 -2.10 -0.05 2.87
N LEU A 47 -1.22 -0.98 3.27
CA LEU A 47 -0.18 -1.53 2.41
C LEU A 47 -0.77 -2.21 1.16
N LYS A 48 -1.74 -3.11 1.35
CA LYS A 48 -2.38 -3.80 0.22
C LYS A 48 -3.07 -2.82 -0.72
N ALA A 49 -3.75 -1.82 -0.18
CA ALA A 49 -4.39 -0.77 -0.97
C ALA A 49 -3.36 0.05 -1.78
N ALA A 50 -2.24 0.43 -1.16
CA ALA A 50 -1.18 1.17 -1.84
C ALA A 50 -0.54 0.35 -2.98
N VAL A 51 -0.21 -0.93 -2.71
CA VAL A 51 0.33 -1.85 -3.72
C VAL A 51 -0.62 -1.97 -4.92
N GLN A 52 -1.92 -2.17 -4.69
CA GLN A 52 -2.90 -2.27 -5.76
C GLN A 52 -2.94 -1.02 -6.64
N ARG A 53 -2.82 0.16 -6.04
CA ARG A 53 -2.81 1.42 -6.79
C ARG A 53 -1.58 1.54 -7.68
N PHE A 54 -0.41 1.11 -7.23
CA PHE A 54 0.79 1.07 -8.07
C PHE A 54 0.64 0.08 -9.23
N VAL A 55 0.16 -1.14 -8.95
CA VAL A 55 -0.07 -2.16 -9.98
C VAL A 55 -1.06 -1.69 -11.05
N ARG A 56 -2.06 -0.89 -10.66
CA ARG A 56 -3.07 -0.34 -11.58
C ARG A 56 -2.68 0.98 -12.24
N GLY A 57 -1.51 1.55 -11.92
CA GLY A 57 -1.12 2.87 -12.42
C GLY A 57 -1.97 4.04 -11.88
N GLU A 58 -2.63 3.87 -10.74
CA GLU A 58 -3.50 4.88 -10.13
C GLU A 58 -2.75 5.91 -9.27
N VAL A 59 -1.46 5.66 -9.00
CA VAL A 59 -0.59 6.56 -8.25
C VAL A 59 0.02 7.56 -9.21
N LYS A 60 -0.09 8.85 -8.89
CA LYS A 60 0.60 9.92 -9.63
C LYS A 60 2.09 9.88 -9.30
N SER A 61 2.81 8.92 -9.88
CA SER A 61 4.27 8.81 -9.78
C SER A 61 4.94 9.54 -10.95
N GLY A 62 6.20 9.94 -10.78
CA GLY A 62 6.95 10.63 -11.84
C GLY A 62 7.21 9.76 -13.07
N ASN A 63 7.36 8.44 -12.89
CA ASN A 63 7.48 7.48 -13.99
C ASN A 63 6.85 6.13 -13.59
N ALA A 64 5.77 5.75 -14.30
CA ALA A 64 5.04 4.50 -14.05
C ALA A 64 5.68 3.25 -14.68
N GLN A 65 6.75 3.39 -15.46
CA GLN A 65 7.47 2.27 -16.08
C GLN A 65 8.38 1.53 -15.10
N PHE A 66 8.70 2.15 -13.97
CA PHE A 66 9.59 1.59 -12.95
C PHE A 66 8.83 1.24 -11.69
N CYS A 67 9.32 0.22 -10.98
CA CYS A 67 8.82 -0.12 -9.66
C CYS A 67 8.92 1.11 -8.74
N PRO A 68 7.86 1.45 -7.97
CA PRO A 68 7.92 2.57 -7.04
C PRO A 68 8.98 2.30 -6.00
N SER A 69 9.77 3.31 -5.62
CA SER A 69 10.72 3.21 -4.51
C SER A 69 10.02 2.94 -3.17
N SER A 70 10.77 2.46 -2.17
CA SER A 70 10.26 2.25 -0.82
C SER A 70 9.70 3.54 -0.19
N ALA A 71 10.28 4.70 -0.52
CA ALA A 71 9.77 6.00 -0.10
C ALA A 71 8.43 6.33 -0.75
N GLN A 72 8.29 6.11 -2.06
CA GLN A 72 7.01 6.31 -2.76
C GLN A 72 5.92 5.38 -2.22
N LEU A 73 6.26 4.13 -1.92
CA LEU A 73 5.33 3.22 -1.27
C LEU A 73 4.91 3.74 0.10
N CYS A 74 5.85 4.18 0.94
CA CYS A 74 5.55 4.69 2.28
C CYS A 74 4.61 5.90 2.24
N ILE A 75 4.81 6.81 1.27
CA ILE A 75 3.93 7.97 1.06
C ILE A 75 2.50 7.50 0.72
N GLU A 76 2.35 6.62 -0.28
CA GLU A 76 1.03 6.14 -0.69
C GLU A 76 0.33 5.37 0.44
N VAL A 77 1.05 4.57 1.23
CA VAL A 77 0.51 3.87 2.40
C VAL A 77 -0.03 4.85 3.44
N ARG A 78 0.67 5.95 3.70
CA ARG A 78 0.20 7.00 4.61
C ARG A 78 -1.06 7.68 4.07
N GLU A 79 -1.12 7.94 2.77
CA GLU A 79 -2.34 8.47 2.15
C GLU A 79 -3.51 7.50 2.28
N ARG A 80 -3.29 6.19 2.08
CA ARG A 80 -4.33 5.17 2.25
C ARG A 80 -4.86 5.12 3.67
N LYS A 81 -3.96 5.19 4.65
CA LYS A 81 -4.33 5.31 6.07
C LYS A 81 -5.22 6.53 6.31
N THR A 82 -4.80 7.72 5.87
CA THR A 82 -5.59 8.94 6.01
C THR A 82 -6.96 8.81 5.37
N MET A 83 -7.05 8.27 4.15
CA MET A 83 -8.32 8.09 3.46
C MET A 83 -9.25 7.12 4.19
N ARG A 84 -8.73 5.98 4.67
CA ARG A 84 -9.49 5.00 5.45
C ARG A 84 -10.02 5.60 6.75
N GLU A 85 -9.18 6.32 7.49
CA GLU A 85 -9.58 7.01 8.72
C GLU A 85 -10.66 8.07 8.46
N LEU A 86 -10.54 8.83 7.38
CA LEU A 86 -11.56 9.82 6.97
C LEU A 86 -12.89 9.14 6.62
N MET A 87 -12.87 8.03 5.88
CA MET A 87 -14.08 7.26 5.54
C MET A 87 -14.72 6.66 6.80
N ALA A 88 -13.93 6.10 7.71
CA ALA A 88 -14.42 5.55 8.98
C ALA A 88 -15.09 6.64 9.83
N ARG A 89 -14.48 7.84 9.93
CA ARG A 89 -15.07 8.99 10.64
C ARG A 89 -16.40 9.42 10.02
N ARG A 90 -16.50 9.46 8.68
CA ARG A 90 -17.75 9.80 7.98
C ARG A 90 -18.84 8.75 8.20
N ALA A 91 -18.49 7.47 8.21
CA ALA A 91 -19.45 6.39 8.47
C ALA A 91 -20.05 6.48 9.87
N VAL A 92 -19.28 6.92 10.87
CA VAL A 92 -19.76 7.16 12.24
C VAL A 92 -20.61 8.44 12.34
N GLN A 93 -20.36 9.43 11.49
CA GLN A 93 -21.07 10.72 11.49
C GLN A 93 -22.32 10.76 10.61
N ALA A 94 -22.56 9.78 9.74
CA ALA A 94 -23.79 9.69 8.95
C ALA A 94 -24.98 9.40 9.89
N PRO A 95 -25.88 10.37 10.16
CA PRO A 95 -27.07 10.10 10.96
C PRO A 95 -28.07 9.31 10.12
N ALA A 96 -28.82 8.45 10.77
CA ALA A 96 -29.99 7.74 10.26
C ALA A 96 -31.12 8.71 9.86
N ASN A 97 -30.90 9.52 8.82
CA ASN A 97 -31.92 10.43 8.31
C ASN A 97 -32.36 10.00 6.92
N GLN A 98 -33.16 8.93 6.88
CA GLN A 98 -34.06 8.56 5.78
C GLN A 98 -35.15 7.64 6.34
N VAL A 99 -36.47 7.81 6.17
CA VAL A 99 -37.37 8.91 5.80
C VAL A 99 -38.72 8.44 6.40
N THR A 100 -39.37 9.25 7.22
CA THR A 100 -40.81 9.08 7.51
C THR A 100 -41.53 10.09 6.63
N GLY A 101 -42.25 9.61 5.61
CA GLY A 101 -43.02 10.42 4.68
C GLY A 101 -43.76 9.54 3.71
#